data_AF-A0A0R3N173-F1
#
_entry.id   AF-A0A0R3N173-F1
#
_cell.length_a   1.000
_cell.length_b   1.000
_cell.length_c   1.000
_cell.angle_alpha   90.00
_cell.angle_beta   90.00
_cell.angle_gamma   90.00
#
_symmetry.space_group_name_H-M   'P 1'
#
loop_
_entity.id
_entity.type
_entity.pdbx_description
1 polymer ?
#
loop_
_entity_poly.entity_id
_entity_poly.type
_entity_poly.pdbx_seq_one_letter_code
_entity_poly.pdbx_strand_id
1 'polypeptide(L)' 'MRDPIKEPKYWRERAQATRARARRYHDVGQTRRLLRVAEEYDKIADRAEQWQSAGRSANSRLKDADKVVD' A
#
# COMPACT_ATOMS: atom_id res chain seq x y z
N MET A 1 0.18 2.99 18.68
CA MET A 1 0.23 1.74 17.88
C MET A 1 0.32 2.10 16.41
N ARG A 2 1.25 1.49 15.66
CA ARG A 2 1.34 1.67 14.21
C ARG A 2 0.27 0.80 13.57
N ASP A 3 -0.64 1.39 12.80
CA ASP A 3 -1.71 0.65 12.12
C ASP A 3 -1.15 0.02 10.83
N PRO A 4 -0.99 -1.32 10.76
CA PRO A 4 -0.37 -1.98 9.62
C PRO A 4 -1.13 -1.74 8.31
N ILE A 5 -2.44 -1.49 8.38
CA ILE A 5 -3.30 -1.19 7.22
C ILE A 5 -2.90 0.13 6.56
N LYS A 6 -2.26 1.05 7.30
CA LYS A 6 -1.77 2.32 6.74
C LYS A 6 -0.39 2.20 6.10
N GLU A 7 0.26 1.03 6.16
CA GLU A 7 1.58 0.81 5.60
C GLU A 7 1.50 0.17 4.19
N PRO A 8 2.04 0.82 3.15
CA PRO A 8 2.08 0.24 1.80
C PRO A 8 2.73 -1.16 1.78
N LYS A 9 3.80 -1.34 2.56
CA LYS A 9 4.53 -2.61 2.66
C LYS A 9 3.63 -3.77 3.08
N TYR A 10 2.72 -3.56 4.03
CA TYR A 10 1.77 -4.58 4.49
C TYR A 10 0.93 -5.13 3.33
N TRP A 11 0.42 -4.22 2.49
CA TRP A 11 -0.39 -4.59 1.34
C TRP A 11 0.42 -5.23 0.21
N ARG A 12 1.66 -4.78 -0.03
CA ARG A 12 2.58 -5.41 -1.00
C ARG A 12 2.92 -6.86 -0.63
N GLU A 13 3.22 -7.12 0.64
CA GLU A 13 3.50 -8.48 1.12
C GLU A 13 2.28 -9.39 0.94
N ARG A 14 1.07 -8.90 1.22
CA ARG A 14 -0.19 -9.61 0.98
C ARG A 14 -0.41 -9.90 -0.51
N ALA A 15 -0.13 -8.94 -1.40
CA ALA A 15 -0.21 -9.13 -2.84
C ALA A 15 0.75 -10.23 -3.31
N GLN A 16 2.02 -10.18 -2.86
CA GLN A 16 3.03 -11.19 -3.18
C GLN A 16 2.66 -12.59 -2.68
N ALA A 17 2.22 -12.70 -1.42
CA ALA A 17 1.77 -13.98 -0.85
C ALA A 17 0.57 -14.56 -1.62
N THR A 18 -0.35 -13.71 -2.06
CA THR A 18 -1.52 -14.13 -2.84
C THR A 18 -1.13 -14.62 -4.23
N ARG A 19 -0.17 -13.95 -4.91
CA ARG A 19 0.41 -14.43 -6.17
C ARG A 19 1.12 -15.78 -5.99
N ALA A 20 1.89 -15.93 -4.92
CA ALA A 20 2.57 -17.18 -4.61
C ALA A 20 1.57 -18.32 -4.36
N ARG A 21 0.44 -18.02 -3.70
CA ARG A 21 -0.67 -18.96 -3.52
C ARG A 21 -1.34 -19.31 -4.85
N ALA A 22 -1.58 -18.35 -5.73
CA ALA A 22 -2.18 -18.58 -7.05
C ALA A 22 -1.38 -19.59 -7.88
N ARG A 23 -0.05 -19.53 -7.83
CA ARG A 23 0.85 -20.47 -8.54
C ARG A 23 0.70 -21.94 -8.09
N ARG A 24 0.09 -22.19 -6.92
CA ARG A 24 -0.13 -23.54 -6.38
C ARG A 24 -1.47 -24.15 -6.82
N TYR A 25 -2.34 -23.40 -7.49
CA TYR A 25 -3.63 -23.90 -7.96
C TYR A 25 -3.50 -24.41 -9.41
N HIS A 26 -4.12 -25.56 -9.68
CA HIS A 26 -4.29 -26.08 -11.04
C HIS A 26 -5.56 -25.57 -11.71
N ASP A 27 -6.55 -25.13 -10.91
CA ASP A 27 -7.78 -24.53 -11.43
C ASP A 27 -7.52 -23.10 -11.93
N VAL A 28 -7.81 -22.87 -13.21
CA VAL A 28 -7.63 -21.57 -13.87
C VAL A 28 -8.56 -20.52 -13.27
N GLY A 29 -9.76 -20.90 -12.85
CA GLY A 29 -10.72 -20.00 -12.21
C GLY A 29 -10.21 -19.46 -10.87
N GLN A 30 -9.76 -20.34 -9.98
CA GLN A 30 -9.16 -19.99 -8.69
C GLN A 30 -7.89 -19.16 -8.88
N THR A 31 -7.04 -19.53 -9.84
CA THR A 31 -5.82 -18.78 -10.16
C THR A 31 -6.16 -17.35 -10.55
N ARG A 32 -7.09 -17.14 -11.49
CA ARG A 32 -7.54 -15.81 -11.91
C ARG A 32 -8.14 -15.01 -10.77
N ARG A 33 -8.95 -15.64 -9.90
CA ARG A 33 -9.54 -14.98 -8.73
C ARG A 33 -8.46 -14.49 -7.76
N LEU A 34 -7.47 -15.31 -7.46
CA LEU A 34 -6.37 -14.94 -6.56
C LEU A 34 -5.50 -13.81 -7.15
N LEU A 35 -5.26 -13.82 -8.46
CA LEU A 35 -4.53 -12.74 -9.11
C LEU A 35 -5.27 -11.40 -9.02
N ARG A 36 -6.59 -11.38 -9.22
CA ARG A 36 -7.41 -10.17 -9.00
C ARG A 36 -7.33 -9.67 -7.56
N VAL A 37 -7.35 -10.56 -6.58
CA VAL A 37 -7.19 -10.18 -5.16
C VAL A 37 -5.81 -9.56 -4.92
N ALA A 38 -4.75 -10.10 -5.53
CA ALA A 38 -3.41 -9.51 -5.42
C ALA A 38 -3.33 -8.11 -6.05
N GLU A 39 -4.00 -7.88 -7.18
CA GLU A 39 -4.11 -6.56 -7.81
C GLU A 39 -4.83 -5.55 -6.91
N GLU A 40 -5.91 -5.95 -6.23
CA GLU A 40 -6.58 -5.07 -5.27
C GLU A 40 -5.68 -4.71 -4.09
N TYR A 41 -4.85 -5.63 -3.61
CA TYR A 41 -3.86 -5.30 -2.59
C TYR A 41 -2.80 -4.31 -3.08
N ASP A 42 -2.34 -4.43 -4.32
CA ASP A 42 -1.42 -3.43 -4.88
C ASP A 42 -2.05 -2.04 -4.98
N LYS A 43 -3.32 -1.94 -5.39
CA LYS A 43 -4.04 -0.65 -5.42
C LYS A 43 -4.16 -0.02 -4.03
N ILE A 44 -4.40 -0.83 -3.00
CA ILE A 44 -4.44 -0.32 -1.62
C ILE A 44 -3.04 0.14 -1.18
N ALA A 45 -1.98 -0.58 -1.57
CA ALA A 45 -0.61 -0.16 -1.31
C ALA A 45 -0.29 1.21 -1.94
N ASP A 46 -0.65 1.40 -3.22
CA ASP A 46 -0.48 2.67 -3.93
C ASP A 46 -1.22 3.81 -3.22
N ARG A 47 -2.46 3.56 -2.77
CA ARG A 47 -3.26 4.56 -2.05
C ARG A 47 -2.65 4.91 -0.68
N ALA A 48 -2.16 3.92 0.04
CA ALA A 48 -1.48 4.14 1.31
C ALA A 48 -0.20 4.98 1.12
N GLU A 49 0.54 4.77 0.03
CA GLU A 49 1.75 5.52 -0.29
C GLU A 49 1.43 6.98 -0.66
N GLN A 50 0.35 7.20 -1.42
CA GLN A 50 -0.17 8.53 -1.72
C GLN A 50 -0.58 9.28 -0.44
N TRP A 51 -1.23 8.62 0.51
CA TRP A 51 -1.58 9.25 1.79
C TRP A 51 -0.35 9.63 2.62
N GLN A 52 0.66 8.76 2.67
CA GLN A 52 1.89 9.04 3.40
C GLN A 52 2.69 10.19 2.78
N SER A 53 2.76 10.26 1.46
CA SER A 53 3.44 11.35 0.75
C SER A 53 2.70 12.68 0.85
N ALA A 54 1.37 12.68 0.76
CA ALA A 54 0.54 13.87 0.98
C ALA A 54 0.67 14.41 2.42
N GLY A 55 0.63 13.54 3.42
CA GLY A 55 0.83 13.93 4.82
C GLY A 55 2.23 14.47 5.10
N ARG A 56 3.27 13.90 4.47
CA ARG A 56 4.66 14.39 4.58
C ARG A 56 4.81 15.79 3.98
N SER A 57 4.17 16.04 2.83
CA SER A 57 4.24 17.34 2.13
C SER A 57 3.51 18.45 2.88
N ALA A 58 2.40 18.13 3.56
CA ALA A 58 1.73 19.08 4.45
C ALA A 58 2.59 19.43 5.68
N ASN A 59 3.26 18.42 6.26
CA ASN A 59 4.10 18.62 7.44
C ASN A 59 5.41 19.36 7.14
N SER A 60 5.95 19.28 5.92
CA SER A 60 7.12 20.07 5.54
C SER A 60 6.78 21.56 5.41
N ARG A 61 5.65 21.90 4.76
CA ARG A 61 5.19 23.29 4.62
C ARG A 61 4.94 23.99 5.96
N LEU A 62 4.41 23.27 6.95
CA LEU A 62 4.21 23.82 8.29
C LEU A 62 5.55 24.15 8.98
N LYS A 63 6.56 23.30 8.83
CA LYS A 63 7.91 23.54 9.39
C LYS A 63 8.63 24.70 8.72
N ASP A 64 8.45 24.86 7.41
CA ASP A 64 9.03 25.98 6.69
C ASP A 64 8.37 27.31 7.11
N ALA A 65 7.05 27.34 7.31
CA ALA A 65 6.33 28.54 7.75
C ALA A 65 6.71 29.00 9.17
N ASP A 66 7.00 28.07 10.07
CA ASP A 66 7.47 28.35 11.45
C ASP A 66 8.88 28.96 11.49
N LYS A 67 9.66 28.82 10.40
CA LYS A 67 11.05 29.30 10.29
C LYS A 67 11.19 30.70 9.70
N VAL A 68 10.11 31.27 9.17
CA VAL A 68 10.12 32.63 8.53
C VAL A 68 9.75 33.73 9.53
N VAL A 69 9.51 33.39 10.81
CA VAL A 69 9.06 34.33 11.84
C VAL A 69 10.15 34.72 12.87
N ASP A 70 11.44 34.63 12.51
CA ASP A 70 12.57 35.16 13.31
C ASP A 70 13.20 36.40 12.64
#